data_AF-A0A2E5JKU6-F1
#
_entry.id   AF-A0A2E5JKU6-F1
#
_cell.length_a   1.000
_cell.length_b   1.000
_cell.length_c   1.000
_cell.angle_alpha   90.00
_cell.angle_beta   90.00
_cell.angle_gamma   90.00
#
_symmetry.space_group_name_H-M   'P 1'
#
loop_
_entity.id
_entity.type
_entity.pdbx_description
1 polymer ?
#
loop_
_entity_poly.entity_id
_entity_poly.type
_entity_poly.pdbx_seq_one_letter_code
_entity_poly.pdbx_strand_id
1 'polypeptide(L)'
;MKLNANIAFNKVNDDEIKVLKLDDDNNVYTLEKYVAHVFEMVSNGDEVPAIKKKISEQLKSKSEKEIDAFLSSTMDEFQKLGFFE
;
A
#
# COMPACT_ATOMS: atom_id res chain seq x y z
N MET A 1 -10.77 0.18 5.99
CA MET A 1 -9.35 0.25 6.34
C MET A 1 -8.97 1.73 6.41
N LYS A 2 -8.36 2.17 7.51
CA LYS A 2 -7.92 3.55 7.74
C LYS A 2 -6.46 3.54 8.17
N LEU A 3 -5.70 4.57 7.80
CA LEU A 3 -4.30 4.69 8.19
C LEU A 3 -4.20 4.79 9.71
N ASN A 4 -3.30 4.02 10.31
CA ASN A 4 -3.08 4.04 11.76
C ASN A 4 -2.49 5.40 12.20
N ALA A 5 -2.96 5.93 13.33
CA ALA A 5 -2.53 7.24 13.84
C ALA A 5 -1.03 7.33 14.17
N ASN A 6 -0.38 6.19 14.41
CA ASN A 6 1.05 6.11 14.67
C ASN A 6 1.89 5.95 13.39
N ILE A 7 1.32 6.25 12.22
CA ILE A 7 2.02 6.17 10.95
C ILE A 7 2.19 7.57 10.37
N ALA A 8 3.45 7.93 10.13
CA ALA A 8 3.80 9.05 9.28
C ALA A 8 4.38 8.51 7.97
N PHE A 9 4.14 9.18 6.84
CA PHE A 9 4.74 8.78 5.59
C PHE A 9 5.10 9.99 4.72
N ASN A 10 6.07 9.80 3.83
CA ASN A 10 6.48 10.79 2.86
C ASN A 10 6.59 10.14 1.47
N LYS A 11 5.87 10.71 0.50
CA LYS A 11 6.03 10.36 -0.92
C LYS A 11 7.34 10.95 -1.43
N VAL A 12 8.28 10.08 -1.80
CA VAL A 12 9.59 10.47 -2.32
C VAL A 12 9.49 10.79 -3.80
N ASN A 13 8.78 9.95 -4.55
CA ASN A 13 8.40 10.13 -5.95
C ASN A 13 7.13 9.29 -6.23
N ASP A 14 6.71 9.19 -7.49
CA ASP A 14 5.51 8.43 -7.84
C ASP A 14 5.59 6.95 -7.44
N ASP A 15 6.76 6.32 -7.59
CA ASP A 15 6.99 4.91 -7.32
C ASP A 15 7.60 4.64 -5.92
N GLU A 16 7.74 5.63 -5.05
CA GLU A 16 8.39 5.41 -3.74
C GLU A 16 7.74 6.22 -2.61
N ILE A 17 7.36 5.50 -1.54
CA ILE A 17 6.86 6.08 -0.29
C ILE A 17 7.68 5.54 0.87
N LYS A 18 8.17 6.44 1.73
CA LYS A 18 8.76 6.06 3.02
C LYS A 18 7.71 6.14 4.11
N VAL A 19 7.59 5.07 4.89
CA VAL A 19 6.63 4.94 5.99
C VAL A 19 7.42 4.82 7.29
N LEU A 20 7.18 5.73 8.21
CA LEU A 20 7.72 5.74 9.57
C LEU A 20 6.63 5.29 10.52
N LYS A 21 6.93 4.25 11.30
CA LYS A 21 6.11 3.84 12.43
C LYS A 21 6.58 4.58 13.68
N LEU A 22 5.69 5.35 14.28
CA LEU A 22 5.90 6.18 15.47
C LEU A 22 5.68 5.33 16.73
N ASP A 23 6.35 4.18 16.80
CA ASP A 23 6.45 3.34 17.98
C ASP A 23 7.87 3.39 18.57
N ASP A 24 8.08 2.71 19.71
CA ASP A 24 9.36 2.76 20.44
C ASP A 24 10.56 2.28 19.58
N ASP A 25 10.29 1.46 18.56
CA ASP A 25 11.31 0.90 17.67
C ASP A 25 11.64 1.80 16.46
N ASN A 26 10.85 2.86 16.20
CA ASN A 26 11.02 3.83 15.10
C ASN A 26 11.34 3.17 13.73
N ASN A 27 10.59 2.12 13.39
CA ASN A 27 10.83 1.38 12.15
C ASN A 27 10.51 2.25 10.91
N VAL A 28 11.43 2.26 9.95
CA VAL A 28 11.25 2.93 8.65
C VAL A 28 11.17 1.88 7.54
N TYR A 29 10.09 1.91 6.79
CA TYR A 29 9.84 1.05 5.64
C TYR A 29 9.88 1.87 4.36
N THR A 30 10.39 1.25 3.29
CA THR A 30 10.34 1.82 1.95
C THR A 30 9.38 0.97 1.13
N LEU A 31 8.34 1.60 0.60
CA LEU A 31 7.38 1.00 -0.32
C LEU A 31 7.73 1.43 -1.73
N GLU A 32 7.80 0.47 -2.65
CA GLU A 32 8.22 0.70 -4.03
C GLU A 32 7.15 0.30 -5.05
N LYS A 33 7.12 1.02 -6.17
CA LYS A 33 6.30 0.78 -7.36
C LYS A 33 4.83 0.55 -7.00
N TYR A 34 4.30 -0.60 -7.39
CA TYR A 34 2.90 -0.96 -7.19
C TYR A 34 2.50 -1.00 -5.71
N VAL A 35 3.41 -1.34 -4.79
CA VAL A 35 3.12 -1.35 -3.35
C VAL A 35 2.92 0.08 -2.84
N ALA A 36 3.75 1.03 -3.30
CA ALA A 36 3.58 2.45 -2.99
C ALA A 36 2.24 2.99 -3.52
N HIS A 37 1.88 2.64 -4.75
CA HIS A 37 0.59 3.03 -5.34
C HIS A 37 -0.60 2.46 -4.57
N VAL A 38 -0.54 1.19 -4.16
CA VAL A 38 -1.59 0.57 -3.33
C VAL A 38 -1.70 1.30 -1.99
N PHE A 39 -0.58 1.58 -1.32
CA PHE A 39 -0.57 2.31 -0.06
C PHE A 39 -1.19 3.71 -0.19
N GLU A 40 -0.84 4.47 -1.22
CA GLU A 40 -1.38 5.81 -1.47
C GLU A 40 -2.90 5.77 -1.66
N MET A 41 -3.40 4.84 -2.48
CA MET A 41 -4.83 4.70 -2.74
C MET A 41 -5.61 4.30 -1.49
N VAL A 42 -5.11 3.35 -0.69
CA VAL A 42 -5.75 2.98 0.58
C VAL A 42 -5.76 4.15 1.56
N SER A 43 -4.65 4.90 1.63
CA SER A 43 -4.53 6.07 2.50
C SER A 43 -5.50 7.19 2.12
N ASN A 44 -5.80 7.32 0.82
CA ASN A 44 -6.81 8.25 0.31
C ASN A 44 -8.26 7.75 0.48
N GLY A 45 -8.45 6.51 0.94
CA GLY A 45 -9.76 5.90 1.14
C GLY A 45 -10.39 5.29 -0.13
N ASP A 46 -9.59 5.03 -1.18
CA ASP A 46 -10.08 4.35 -2.38
C ASP A 46 -10.58 2.94 -2.03
N GLU A 47 -11.69 2.53 -2.65
CA GLU A 47 -12.23 1.17 -2.47
C GLU A 47 -11.40 0.13 -3.23
N VAL A 48 -11.36 -1.10 -2.71
CA VAL A 48 -10.61 -2.23 -3.31
C VAL A 48 -10.89 -2.44 -4.80
N PRO A 49 -12.14 -2.34 -5.31
CA PRO A 49 -12.40 -2.45 -6.76
C PRO A 49 -11.72 -1.36 -7.60
N ALA A 50 -11.65 -0.12 -7.08
CA ALA A 50 -11.00 1.00 -7.77
C ALA A 50 -9.47 0.83 -7.78
N ILE A 51 -8.90 0.39 -6.65
CA ILE A 51 -7.49 0.01 -6.52
C ILE A 51 -7.14 -1.10 -7.51
N LYS A 52 -7.95 -2.16 -7.55
CA LYS A 52 -7.76 -3.29 -8.46
C LYS A 52 -7.74 -2.85 -9.91
N LYS A 53 -8.68 -1.99 -10.32
CA LYS A 53 -8.72 -1.46 -11.68
C LYS A 53 -7.44 -0.72 -12.04
N LYS A 54 -6.99 0.23 -11.20
CA LYS A 54 -5.76 1.01 -11.45
C LYS A 54 -4.52 0.13 -11.51
N ILE A 55 -4.37 -0.83 -10.59
CA ILE A 55 -3.22 -1.75 -10.59
C ILE A 55 -3.25 -2.67 -11.82
N SER A 56 -4.44 -3.13 -12.25
CA SER A 56 -4.58 -3.92 -13.48
C SER A 56 -4.15 -3.14 -14.72
N GLU A 57 -4.47 -1.85 -14.80
CA GLU A 57 -4.06 -0.97 -15.90
C GLU A 57 -2.54 -0.73 -15.94
N GLN A 58 -1.89 -0.78 -14.78
CA GLN A 58 -0.42 -0.68 -14.67
C GLN A 58 0.28 -2.02 -14.93
N LEU A 59 -0.34 -3.14 -14.53
CA LEU A 59 0.15 -4.51 -14.68
C LEU A 59 -0.51 -5.25 -15.86
N LYS A 60 -0.57 -4.62 -17.04
CA LYS A 60 -1.29 -5.15 -18.22
C LYS A 60 -0.90 -6.57 -18.65
N SER A 61 0.26 -7.08 -18.22
CA SER A 61 0.77 -8.41 -18.51
C SER A 61 0.36 -9.49 -17.48
N LYS A 62 -0.34 -9.11 -16.40
CA LYS A 62 -0.75 -10.02 -15.32
C LYS A 62 -2.21 -10.41 -15.46
N SER A 63 -2.50 -11.66 -15.09
CA SER A 63 -3.88 -12.14 -15.01
C SER A 63 -4.62 -11.50 -13.84
N GLU A 64 -5.95 -11.43 -13.92
CA GLU A 64 -6.79 -10.92 -12.84
C GLU A 64 -6.53 -11.64 -11.51
N LYS A 65 -6.32 -12.96 -11.57
CA LYS A 65 -5.98 -13.78 -10.40
C LYS A 65 -4.64 -13.42 -9.76
N GLU A 66 -3.64 -13.08 -10.57
CA GLU A 66 -2.34 -12.61 -10.04
C GLU A 66 -2.46 -11.24 -9.38
N ILE A 67 -3.31 -10.36 -9.93
CA ILE A 67 -3.56 -9.04 -9.36
C ILE A 67 -4.32 -9.15 -8.04
N ASP A 68 -5.32 -10.03 -7.95
CA ASP A 68 -6.06 -10.30 -6.71
C ASP A 68 -5.15 -10.87 -5.62
N ALA A 69 -4.27 -11.81 -5.98
CA ALA A 69 -3.30 -12.38 -5.05
C ALA A 69 -2.30 -11.32 -4.56
N PHE A 70 -1.81 -10.48 -5.47
CA PHE A 70 -0.92 -9.37 -5.14
C PHE A 70 -1.58 -8.38 -4.17
N LEU A 71 -2.80 -7.93 -4.48
CA LEU A 71 -3.51 -6.97 -3.63
C LEU A 71 -3.81 -7.56 -2.26
N SER A 72 -4.33 -8.79 -2.19
CA SER A 72 -4.62 -9.46 -0.92
C SER A 72 -3.35 -9.57 -0.06
N SER A 73 -2.25 -10.06 -0.65
CA SER A 73 -0.97 -10.18 0.07
C SER A 73 -0.43 -8.83 0.54
N THR A 74 -0.62 -7.77 -0.26
CA THR A 74 -0.13 -6.42 0.08
C THR A 74 -0.94 -5.82 1.22
N MET A 75 -2.28 -5.93 1.17
CA MET A 75 -3.17 -5.45 2.23
C MET A 75 -2.94 -6.20 3.54
N ASP A 76 -2.79 -7.53 3.48
CA ASP A 76 -2.49 -8.37 4.63
C ASP A 76 -1.16 -7.95 5.28
N GLU A 77 -0.14 -7.67 4.48
CA GLU A 77 1.15 -7.23 4.98
C GLU A 77 1.06 -5.84 5.64
N PHE A 78 0.32 -4.91 5.04
CA PHE A 78 0.08 -3.60 5.64
C PHE A 78 -0.64 -3.70 6.99
N GLN A 79 -1.59 -4.61 7.14
CA GLN A 79 -2.24 -4.87 8.43
C GLN A 79 -1.29 -5.50 9.45
N LYS A 80 -0.48 -6.49 9.04
CA LYS A 80 0.52 -7.13 9.93
C LYS A 80 1.57 -6.13 10.43
N LEU A 81 2.01 -5.23 9.57
CA LEU A 81 2.95 -4.16 9.93
C LEU A 81 2.29 -3.03 10.75
N GLY A 82 0.96 -3.05 10.87
CA GLY A 82 0.20 -2.07 11.63
C GLY A 82 0.07 -0.73 10.91
N PHE A 83 0.20 -0.70 9.58
CA PHE A 83 0.04 0.54 8.81
C PHE A 83 -1.40 1.01 8.78
N PHE A 84 -2.36 0.08 8.81
CA PHE A 84 -3.79 0.38 8.75
C PHE A 84 -4.61 -0.50 9.70
N GLU A 85 -5.80 0.00 10.07
CA GLU A 85 -6.82 -0.64 10.92
C GLU A 85 -8.24 -0.62 10.31
#